data_AF-A0A4S2AZN1-F1
#
_entry.id   AF-A0A4S2AZN1-F1
#
_cell.length_a   1.000
_cell.length_b   1.000
_cell.length_c   1.000
_cell.angle_alpha   90.00
_cell.angle_beta   90.00
_cell.angle_gamma   90.00
#
_symmetry.space_group_name_H-M   'P 1'
#
loop_
_entity.id
_entity.type
_entity.pdbx_description
1 polymer ?
#
loop_
_entity_poly.entity_id
_entity_poly.type
_entity_poly.pdbx_seq_one_letter_code
_entity_poly.pdbx_strand_id
1 'polypeptide(L)'
;MNKIQIPWEDRPVGYTDVMWRYSQNPVIGRYHIPSSNSIFNSAVVPFEDGFAGVFRCDNKAVQMNIFAGFSKDGIHWDINHEPIQFKAGNTEMIESEYKYDPRVTWIEDRYWVTWCNGYHGPTIGIAYTFDFKEFFQCENAFLPFNRNGVLFPQKIDGKYAMLSRPSDNGHTPFGDIYISYSPDMKYWGEHRCVMKVTPFPESAWQCTKIGAGSVPFLTDEGWLLFYHGVITTCNGFRYAMGSAILDKDHPEKVLYRTREYLLGPAAPYELQGDVPNVVFPCAALQDGERVAVYYGAADTVVGMAFGYIKEIIDFTKRTSII
;
A
#
# COMPACT_ATOMS: atom_id res chain seq x y z
N MET A 1 23.44 12.81 -10.16
CA MET A 1 22.60 11.63 -10.44
C MET A 1 21.46 12.10 -11.31
N ASN A 2 21.18 11.42 -12.42
CA ASN A 2 20.00 11.75 -13.24
C ASN A 2 18.75 11.50 -12.40
N LYS A 3 17.81 12.44 -12.41
CA LYS A 3 16.53 12.29 -11.72
C LYS A 3 15.78 11.13 -12.39
N ILE A 4 15.44 10.09 -11.63
CA ILE A 4 14.59 8.99 -12.11
C ILE A 4 13.22 9.61 -12.46
N GLN A 5 12.78 9.41 -13.70
CA GLN A 5 11.44 9.79 -14.14
C GLN A 5 10.46 8.68 -13.79
N ILE A 6 9.35 9.03 -13.14
CA ILE A 6 8.29 8.06 -12.83
C ILE A 6 7.50 7.70 -14.10
N PRO A 7 6.84 6.51 -14.14
CA PRO A 7 5.80 6.23 -15.13
C PRO A 7 4.78 7.37 -15.23
N TRP A 8 4.39 7.75 -16.44
CA TRP A 8 3.39 8.80 -16.63
C TRP A 8 2.63 8.66 -17.94
N GLU A 9 1.33 8.93 -17.90
CA GLU A 9 0.46 9.17 -19.05
C GLU A 9 -0.40 10.40 -18.76
N ASP A 10 -0.47 11.34 -19.69
CA ASP A 10 -1.30 12.54 -19.52
C ASP A 10 -2.79 12.18 -19.44
N ARG A 11 -3.55 13.00 -18.69
CA ARG A 11 -4.99 12.82 -18.56
C ARG A 11 -5.66 12.80 -19.93
N PRO A 12 -6.52 11.81 -20.24
CA PRO A 12 -7.22 11.80 -21.51
C PRO A 12 -8.06 13.06 -21.71
N VAL A 13 -8.15 13.55 -22.94
CA VAL A 13 -8.90 14.76 -23.28
C VAL A 13 -10.36 14.60 -22.86
N GLY A 14 -10.87 15.57 -22.08
CA GLY A 14 -12.25 15.58 -21.60
C GLY A 14 -12.50 14.77 -20.32
N TYR A 15 -11.50 14.09 -19.75
CA TYR A 15 -11.64 13.45 -18.44
C TYR A 15 -11.66 14.50 -17.32
N THR A 16 -12.67 14.41 -16.45
CA THR A 16 -12.86 15.30 -15.31
C THR A 16 -12.40 14.70 -13.98
N ASP A 17 -12.10 13.40 -13.96
CA ASP A 17 -11.65 12.71 -12.76
C ASP A 17 -10.28 13.20 -12.32
N VAL A 18 -10.09 13.30 -11.00
CA VAL A 18 -8.86 13.77 -10.36
C VAL A 18 -7.70 12.79 -10.57
N MET A 19 -8.03 11.50 -10.63
CA MET A 19 -7.10 10.43 -11.00
C MET A 19 -7.64 9.65 -12.20
N TRP A 20 -6.75 9.23 -13.09
CA TRP A 20 -7.11 8.42 -14.26
C TRP A 20 -6.24 7.17 -14.33
N ARG A 21 -6.78 6.11 -14.93
CA ARG A 21 -6.07 4.83 -15.12
C ARG A 21 -5.09 4.95 -16.27
N TYR A 22 -3.98 4.23 -16.19
CA TYR A 22 -3.12 4.01 -17.34
C TYR A 22 -3.87 3.25 -18.44
N SER A 23 -3.80 3.77 -19.68
CA SER A 23 -4.54 3.24 -20.83
C SER A 23 -4.19 1.79 -21.18
N GLN A 24 -2.98 1.33 -20.82
CA GLN A 24 -2.51 -0.04 -21.08
C GLN A 24 -2.55 -0.93 -19.82
N ASN A 25 -3.34 -0.58 -18.80
CA ASN A 25 -3.55 -1.49 -17.68
C ASN A 25 -4.13 -2.85 -18.15
N PRO A 26 -3.77 -3.96 -17.47
CA PRO A 26 -2.88 -4.03 -16.30
C PRO A 26 -1.39 -4.00 -16.66
N VAL A 27 -0.56 -3.40 -15.78
CA VAL A 27 0.91 -3.31 -15.96
C VAL A 27 1.66 -4.59 -15.59
N ILE A 28 1.10 -5.41 -14.70
CA ILE A 28 1.63 -6.76 -14.40
C ILE A 28 0.48 -7.75 -14.48
N GLY A 29 0.63 -8.76 -15.33
CA GLY A 29 -0.36 -9.81 -15.53
C GLY A 29 -0.29 -10.92 -14.47
N ARG A 30 -1.36 -11.69 -14.34
CA ARG A 30 -1.49 -12.74 -13.31
C ARG A 30 -0.49 -13.91 -13.45
N TYR A 31 0.02 -14.13 -14.67
CA TYR A 31 0.95 -15.21 -15.04
C TYR A 31 2.35 -14.70 -15.38
N HIS A 32 2.76 -13.55 -14.83
CA HIS A 32 4.02 -12.88 -15.17
C HIS A 32 5.25 -13.72 -14.86
N ILE A 33 5.19 -14.56 -13.82
CA ILE A 33 6.25 -15.52 -13.47
C ILE A 33 5.73 -16.97 -13.54
N PRO A 34 6.57 -17.99 -13.78
CA PRO A 34 6.11 -19.37 -14.05
C PRO A 34 5.21 -19.98 -12.96
N SER A 35 5.45 -19.64 -11.70
CA SER A 35 4.74 -20.15 -10.53
C SER A 35 3.43 -19.40 -10.23
N SER A 36 3.27 -18.19 -10.77
CA SER A 36 2.17 -17.29 -10.38
C SER A 36 0.80 -17.77 -10.86
N ASN A 37 -0.16 -17.64 -9.96
CA ASN A 37 -1.59 -17.61 -10.22
C ASN A 37 -2.06 -16.16 -10.36
N SER A 38 -1.62 -15.27 -9.47
CA SER A 38 -1.93 -13.84 -9.46
C SER A 38 -0.79 -13.01 -8.87
N ILE A 39 -0.69 -11.76 -9.32
CA ILE A 39 0.29 -10.77 -8.83
C ILE A 39 -0.43 -9.43 -8.74
N PHE A 40 -0.57 -8.88 -7.53
CA PHE A 40 -1.48 -7.74 -7.34
C PHE A 40 -1.12 -6.80 -6.19
N ASN A 41 -0.13 -7.11 -5.36
CA ASN A 41 0.48 -6.07 -4.51
C ASN A 41 1.89 -5.79 -5.02
N SER A 42 2.19 -4.51 -5.25
CA SER A 42 3.46 -4.06 -5.81
C SER A 42 3.99 -2.88 -4.99
N ALA A 43 4.86 -3.19 -4.03
CA ALA A 43 5.50 -2.20 -3.18
C ALA A 43 6.75 -1.64 -3.88
N VAL A 44 6.54 -0.64 -4.73
CA VAL A 44 7.54 -0.08 -5.65
C VAL A 44 8.23 1.15 -5.06
N VAL A 45 9.55 1.24 -5.25
CA VAL A 45 10.36 2.42 -4.90
C VAL A 45 11.42 2.71 -5.97
N PRO A 46 11.90 3.96 -6.10
CA PRO A 46 13.10 4.27 -6.87
C PRO A 46 14.32 3.56 -6.29
N PHE A 47 15.15 2.99 -7.15
CA PHE A 47 16.36 2.26 -6.76
C PHE A 47 17.41 2.32 -7.88
N GLU A 48 18.63 2.73 -7.52
CA GLU A 48 19.75 2.93 -8.46
C GLU A 48 19.37 3.81 -9.68
N ASP A 49 19.39 3.26 -10.89
CA ASP A 49 19.06 3.93 -12.15
C ASP A 49 17.64 3.57 -12.66
N GLY A 50 16.80 2.97 -11.80
CA GLY A 50 15.43 2.58 -12.11
C GLY A 50 14.58 2.37 -10.85
N PHE A 51 13.93 1.23 -10.77
CA PHE A 51 12.99 0.87 -9.71
C PHE A 51 13.23 -0.55 -9.21
N ALA A 52 12.98 -0.73 -7.92
CA ALA A 52 12.86 -2.04 -7.31
C ALA A 52 11.49 -2.15 -6.62
N GLY A 53 11.07 -3.37 -6.36
CA GLY A 53 9.83 -3.59 -5.62
C GLY A 53 9.77 -4.95 -4.94
N VAL A 54 8.83 -5.04 -4.00
CA VAL A 54 8.41 -6.30 -3.37
C VAL A 54 6.97 -6.59 -3.79
N PHE A 55 6.77 -7.76 -4.41
CA PHE A 55 5.53 -8.16 -5.05
C PHE A 55 4.89 -9.32 -4.31
N ARG A 56 3.60 -9.23 -4.03
CA ARG A 56 2.83 -10.42 -3.66
C ARG A 56 2.55 -11.21 -4.91
N CYS A 57 3.00 -12.46 -4.95
CA CYS A 57 2.64 -13.41 -5.99
C CYS A 57 2.05 -14.65 -5.32
N ASP A 58 0.76 -14.89 -5.57
CA ASP A 58 0.12 -16.12 -5.11
C ASP A 58 0.42 -17.21 -6.14
N ASN A 59 0.83 -18.39 -5.71
CA ASN A 59 1.16 -19.48 -6.62
C ASN A 59 -0.11 -20.24 -7.07
N LYS A 60 0.03 -21.25 -7.95
CA LYS A 60 -1.10 -22.09 -8.43
C LYS A 60 -1.80 -22.92 -7.34
N ALA A 61 -1.23 -23.03 -6.14
CA ALA A 61 -1.87 -23.59 -4.95
C ALA A 61 -2.48 -22.48 -4.05
N VAL A 62 -2.54 -21.24 -4.54
CA VAL A 62 -3.03 -20.04 -3.84
C VAL A 62 -2.26 -19.76 -2.54
N GLN A 63 -1.02 -20.24 -2.45
CA GLN A 63 -0.14 -19.90 -1.33
C GLN A 63 0.44 -18.50 -1.57
N MET A 64 0.35 -17.66 -0.53
CA MET A 64 0.77 -16.27 -0.58
C MET A 64 2.25 -16.12 -0.22
N ASN A 65 3.04 -15.53 -1.11
CA ASN A 65 4.42 -15.19 -0.81
C ASN A 65 4.84 -13.87 -1.48
N ILE A 66 6.02 -13.37 -1.10
CA ILE A 66 6.57 -12.12 -1.61
C ILE A 66 7.89 -12.32 -2.36
N PHE A 67 8.04 -11.57 -3.45
CA PHE A 67 9.12 -11.71 -4.43
C PHE A 67 9.75 -10.34 -4.67
N ALA A 68 11.07 -10.28 -4.82
CA ALA A 68 11.75 -9.06 -5.27
C ALA A 68 11.63 -8.95 -6.80
N GLY A 69 11.62 -7.72 -7.32
CA GLY A 69 11.65 -7.46 -8.76
C GLY A 69 12.22 -6.09 -9.08
N PHE A 70 12.64 -5.92 -10.33
CA PHE A 70 13.32 -4.73 -10.82
C PHE A 70 12.69 -4.23 -12.12
N SER A 71 12.77 -2.93 -12.36
CA SER A 71 12.31 -2.31 -13.59
C SER A 71 13.14 -1.07 -13.92
N LYS A 72 13.36 -0.79 -15.20
CA LYS A 72 14.01 0.46 -15.64
C LYS A 72 13.04 1.62 -15.79
N ASP A 73 11.76 1.34 -16.02
CA ASP A 73 10.74 2.35 -16.33
C ASP A 73 9.55 2.33 -15.36
N GLY A 74 9.49 1.37 -14.44
CA GLY A 74 8.40 1.18 -13.49
C GLY A 74 7.16 0.50 -14.08
N ILE A 75 7.16 0.16 -15.37
CA ILE A 75 6.02 -0.46 -16.07
C ILE A 75 6.35 -1.91 -16.41
N HIS A 76 7.53 -2.16 -16.99
CA HIS A 76 7.97 -3.49 -17.38
C HIS A 76 8.87 -4.08 -16.28
N TRP A 77 8.38 -5.14 -15.64
CA TRP A 77 9.03 -5.72 -14.46
C TRP A 77 9.72 -7.05 -14.77
N ASP A 78 10.93 -7.22 -14.26
CA ASP A 78 11.60 -8.51 -14.10
C ASP A 78 11.45 -8.94 -12.63
N ILE A 79 10.51 -9.86 -12.37
CA ILE A 79 10.21 -10.35 -11.01
C ILE A 79 10.94 -11.68 -10.84
N ASN A 80 11.65 -11.82 -9.71
CA ASN A 80 12.33 -13.06 -9.37
C ASN A 80 11.35 -14.25 -9.36
N HIS A 81 11.81 -15.42 -9.80
CA HIS A 81 10.97 -16.62 -9.85
C HIS A 81 10.87 -17.35 -8.50
N GLU A 82 11.78 -17.05 -7.57
CA GLU A 82 11.81 -17.61 -6.22
C GLU A 82 11.43 -16.55 -5.18
N PRO A 83 10.70 -16.93 -4.12
CA PRO A 83 10.29 -15.98 -3.09
C PRO A 83 11.49 -15.51 -2.28
N ILE A 84 11.37 -14.31 -1.70
CA ILE A 84 12.37 -13.73 -0.82
C ILE A 84 12.65 -14.69 0.35
N GLN A 85 13.92 -15.05 0.51
CA GLN A 85 14.42 -15.79 1.66
C GLN A 85 14.98 -14.78 2.67
N PHE A 86 14.41 -14.76 3.88
CA PHE A 86 14.86 -13.84 4.93
C PHE A 86 16.02 -14.44 5.72
N LYS A 87 16.98 -13.59 6.04
CA LYS A 87 18.02 -13.84 7.05
C LYS A 87 17.59 -13.21 8.37
N ALA A 88 18.22 -13.62 9.47
CA ALA A 88 18.04 -12.98 10.77
C ALA A 88 18.51 -11.51 10.73
N GLY A 89 17.64 -10.59 11.15
CA GLY A 89 17.94 -9.17 11.35
C GLY A 89 18.16 -8.88 12.83
N ASN A 90 17.14 -8.32 13.50
CA ASN A 90 17.18 -8.07 14.95
C ASN A 90 16.52 -9.19 15.79
N THR A 91 16.17 -10.30 15.12
CA THR A 91 15.58 -11.51 15.70
C THR A 91 16.01 -12.75 14.92
N GLU A 92 16.07 -13.90 15.62
CA GLU A 92 16.22 -15.23 15.02
C GLU A 92 14.85 -15.85 14.66
N MET A 93 13.75 -15.25 15.14
CA MET A 93 12.38 -15.71 14.85
C MET A 93 11.93 -15.24 13.46
N ILE A 94 12.40 -15.94 12.43
CA ILE A 94 12.09 -15.62 11.03
C ILE A 94 11.06 -16.57 10.38
N GLU A 95 10.43 -17.44 11.17
CA GLU A 95 9.36 -18.31 10.70
C GLU A 95 8.14 -17.51 10.24
N SER A 96 7.49 -18.00 9.20
CA SER A 96 6.37 -17.32 8.56
C SER A 96 5.51 -18.33 7.80
N GLU A 97 4.25 -18.44 8.21
CA GLU A 97 3.28 -19.35 7.58
C GLU A 97 2.86 -18.89 6.17
N TYR A 98 2.83 -17.57 5.96
CA TYR A 98 2.50 -16.91 4.70
C TYR A 98 2.95 -15.44 4.72
N LYS A 99 3.09 -14.83 3.53
CA LYS A 99 3.49 -13.43 3.37
C LYS A 99 2.66 -12.75 2.28
N TYR A 100 1.99 -11.66 2.60
CA TYR A 100 1.24 -10.85 1.63
C TYR A 100 1.20 -9.37 2.06
N ASP A 101 0.55 -8.49 1.28
CA ASP A 101 0.40 -7.07 1.63
C ASP A 101 1.73 -6.30 1.83
N PRO A 102 2.76 -6.47 0.96
CA PRO A 102 4.02 -5.78 1.12
C PRO A 102 3.87 -4.26 0.97
N ARG A 103 4.72 -3.52 1.69
CA ARG A 103 4.99 -2.08 1.55
C ARG A 103 6.48 -1.85 1.72
N VAL A 104 7.03 -0.89 0.99
CA VAL A 104 8.48 -0.61 0.99
C VAL A 104 8.70 0.89 1.07
N THR A 105 9.60 1.32 1.96
CA THR A 105 10.02 2.72 2.03
C THR A 105 11.50 2.83 2.40
N TRP A 106 12.18 3.86 1.90
CA TRP A 106 13.52 4.22 2.36
C TRP A 106 13.42 5.01 3.66
N ILE A 107 14.22 4.66 4.67
CA ILE A 107 14.36 5.45 5.89
C ILE A 107 15.84 5.50 6.26
N GLU A 108 16.40 6.72 6.23
CA GLU A 108 17.79 7.03 6.58
C GLU A 108 18.85 6.35 5.70
N ASP A 109 19.11 5.05 5.91
CA ASP A 109 20.24 4.30 5.36
C ASP A 109 19.85 3.00 4.64
N ARG A 110 18.57 2.60 4.67
CA ARG A 110 18.10 1.34 4.11
C ARG A 110 16.64 1.37 3.69
N TYR A 111 16.26 0.39 2.88
CA TYR A 111 14.87 0.13 2.54
C TYR A 111 14.26 -0.79 3.60
N TRP A 112 13.15 -0.36 4.17
CA TRP A 112 12.33 -1.14 5.09
C TRP A 112 11.14 -1.74 4.34
N VAL A 113 10.85 -3.00 4.66
CA VAL A 113 9.73 -3.76 4.11
C VAL A 113 8.80 -4.14 5.25
N THR A 114 7.53 -3.81 5.13
CA THR A 114 6.47 -4.35 5.98
C THR A 114 5.56 -5.25 5.16
N TRP A 115 5.01 -6.28 5.78
CA TRP A 115 4.04 -7.18 5.13
C TRP A 115 3.12 -7.79 6.19
N CYS A 116 1.97 -8.31 5.75
CA CYS A 116 1.18 -9.18 6.60
C CYS A 116 1.83 -10.56 6.71
N ASN A 117 2.42 -10.82 7.87
CA ASN A 117 3.10 -12.06 8.22
C ASN A 117 2.16 -13.03 8.93
N GLY A 118 2.19 -14.30 8.57
CA GLY A 118 1.51 -15.37 9.32
C GLY A 118 2.35 -15.86 10.48
N TYR A 119 1.92 -15.55 11.71
CA TYR A 119 2.51 -16.06 12.95
C TYR A 119 1.40 -16.26 14.00
N HIS A 120 0.82 -17.46 14.03
CA HIS A 120 -0.40 -17.77 14.80
C HIS A 120 -1.59 -16.84 14.47
N GLY A 121 -1.66 -16.37 13.23
CA GLY A 121 -2.59 -15.35 12.74
C GLY A 121 -1.89 -14.20 12.01
N PRO A 122 -2.63 -13.32 11.31
CA PRO A 122 -2.06 -12.17 10.62
C PRO A 122 -1.47 -11.16 11.59
N THR A 123 -0.20 -10.82 11.43
CA THR A 123 0.47 -9.69 12.07
C THR A 123 1.32 -8.91 11.06
N ILE A 124 2.02 -7.86 11.49
CA ILE A 124 2.89 -7.06 10.64
C ILE A 124 4.34 -7.50 10.82
N GLY A 125 4.89 -8.17 9.83
CA GLY A 125 6.33 -8.44 9.74
C GLY A 125 7.09 -7.19 9.32
N ILE A 126 8.34 -7.08 9.79
CA ILE A 126 9.29 -6.03 9.41
C ILE A 126 10.56 -6.70 8.89
N ALA A 127 11.15 -6.14 7.84
CA ALA A 127 12.48 -6.50 7.38
C ALA A 127 13.16 -5.26 6.79
N TYR A 128 14.45 -5.36 6.53
CA TYR A 128 15.17 -4.38 5.73
C TYR A 128 16.04 -5.03 4.65
N THR A 129 16.39 -4.24 3.65
CA THR A 129 17.35 -4.57 2.60
C THR A 129 18.15 -3.32 2.21
N PHE A 130 19.36 -3.53 1.71
CA PHE A 130 20.16 -2.48 1.10
C PHE A 130 20.17 -2.57 -0.43
N ASP A 131 19.84 -3.73 -1.00
CA ASP A 131 20.12 -4.06 -2.40
C ASP A 131 19.00 -4.83 -3.12
N PHE A 132 17.89 -5.12 -2.43
CA PHE A 132 16.78 -5.96 -2.91
C PHE A 132 17.19 -7.39 -3.32
N LYS A 133 18.34 -7.87 -2.85
CA LYS A 133 18.82 -9.24 -3.02
C LYS A 133 18.86 -9.96 -1.68
N GLU A 134 19.43 -9.32 -0.66
CA GLU A 134 19.44 -9.84 0.70
C GLU A 134 18.43 -9.10 1.57
N PHE A 135 17.61 -9.87 2.31
CA PHE A 135 16.59 -9.33 3.20
C PHE A 135 16.78 -9.86 4.61
N PHE A 136 16.69 -8.97 5.59
CA PHE A 136 16.94 -9.27 6.99
C PHE A 136 15.66 -9.02 7.79
N GLN A 137 15.02 -10.09 8.28
CA GLN A 137 13.77 -10.02 9.02
C GLN A 137 14.01 -9.61 10.47
N CYS A 138 13.19 -8.67 10.92
CA CYS A 138 13.12 -8.17 12.28
C CYS A 138 11.94 -8.79 13.04
N GLU A 139 11.82 -8.46 14.33
CA GLU A 139 10.63 -8.76 15.11
C GLU A 139 9.35 -8.31 14.38
N ASN A 140 8.28 -9.09 14.52
CA ASN A 140 6.96 -8.63 14.14
C ASN A 140 6.61 -7.38 14.98
N ALA A 141 6.01 -6.37 14.36
CA ALA A 141 5.74 -5.09 15.01
C ALA A 141 4.71 -5.22 16.15
N PHE A 142 3.73 -6.12 15.99
CA PHE A 142 2.57 -6.25 16.86
C PHE A 142 2.21 -7.71 17.11
N LEU A 143 1.35 -7.94 18.10
CA LEU A 143 0.63 -9.21 18.23
C LEU A 143 -0.44 -9.34 17.13
N PRO A 144 -0.79 -10.57 16.70
CA PRO A 144 -1.98 -10.77 15.89
C PRO A 144 -3.25 -10.36 16.68
N PHE A 145 -4.30 -9.85 16.04
CA PHE A 145 -4.49 -9.75 14.59
C PHE A 145 -4.28 -8.32 14.06
N ASN A 146 -3.36 -8.14 13.10
CA ASN A 146 -3.06 -6.84 12.49
C ASN A 146 -2.55 -6.99 11.04
N ARG A 147 -2.77 -6.00 10.18
CA ARG A 147 -2.28 -5.92 8.78
C ARG A 147 -2.36 -4.48 8.25
N ASN A 148 -2.08 -4.27 6.95
CA ASN A 148 -1.93 -2.93 6.35
C ASN A 148 -0.90 -2.07 7.09
N GLY A 149 0.22 -2.70 7.48
CA GLY A 149 1.34 -2.03 8.13
C GLY A 149 2.10 -1.16 7.14
N VAL A 150 2.11 0.16 7.35
CA VAL A 150 2.78 1.12 6.47
C VAL A 150 3.65 2.05 7.29
N LEU A 151 4.97 1.99 7.10
CA LEU A 151 5.91 2.92 7.70
C LEU A 151 5.82 4.30 7.06
N PHE A 152 6.01 5.35 7.86
CA PHE A 152 6.32 6.69 7.33
C PHE A 152 7.75 6.70 6.77
N PRO A 153 8.02 7.50 5.71
CA PRO A 153 9.33 7.52 5.04
C PRO A 153 10.42 8.30 5.80
N GLN A 154 10.13 8.74 7.02
CA GLN A 154 11.09 9.37 7.92
C GLN A 154 10.64 9.21 9.37
N LYS A 155 11.58 9.42 10.30
CA LYS A 155 11.25 9.50 11.72
C LYS A 155 10.42 10.76 12.01
N ILE A 156 9.51 10.64 12.98
CA ILE A 156 8.66 11.72 13.48
C ILE A 156 9.00 11.86 14.96
N ASP A 157 9.44 13.05 15.36
CA ASP A 157 9.96 13.32 16.72
C ASP A 157 11.03 12.29 17.15
N GLY A 158 11.96 11.98 16.25
CA GLY A 158 13.05 11.03 16.48
C GLY A 158 12.65 9.55 16.56
N LYS A 159 11.38 9.20 16.32
CA LYS A 159 10.87 7.81 16.37
C LYS A 159 10.43 7.35 14.99
N TYR A 160 10.60 6.06 14.70
CA TYR A 160 9.91 5.44 13.58
C TYR A 160 8.41 5.46 13.84
N ALA A 161 7.61 5.68 12.80
CA ALA A 161 6.16 5.71 12.89
C ALA A 161 5.55 4.73 11.87
N MET A 162 4.56 3.96 12.30
CA MET A 162 3.89 2.95 11.47
C MET A 162 2.38 3.08 11.60
N LEU A 163 1.69 3.24 10.46
CA LEU A 163 0.25 3.00 10.36
C LEU A 163 -0.02 1.50 10.42
N SER A 164 -1.05 1.09 11.16
CA SER A 164 -1.50 -0.29 11.23
C SER A 164 -3.03 -0.36 11.26
N ARG A 165 -3.57 -1.57 11.21
CA ARG A 165 -5.01 -1.80 11.11
C ARG A 165 -5.39 -3.04 11.91
N PRO A 166 -5.71 -2.89 13.21
CA PRO A 166 -6.24 -3.97 14.04
C PRO A 166 -7.36 -4.72 13.30
N SER A 167 -7.30 -6.05 13.33
CA SER A 167 -8.11 -6.90 12.48
C SER A 167 -8.62 -8.14 13.22
N ASP A 168 -9.15 -9.12 12.50
CA ASP A 168 -9.45 -10.48 12.99
C ASP A 168 -8.67 -11.54 12.17
N ASN A 169 -8.91 -12.82 12.48
CA ASN A 169 -8.30 -13.96 11.81
C ASN A 169 -9.00 -14.38 10.50
N GLY A 170 -9.89 -13.54 9.95
CA GLY A 170 -10.68 -13.88 8.76
C GLY A 170 -10.91 -12.68 7.86
N HIS A 171 -12.07 -12.67 7.21
CA HIS A 171 -12.51 -11.56 6.37
C HIS A 171 -13.08 -10.43 7.24
N THR A 172 -12.18 -9.72 7.91
CA THR A 172 -12.53 -8.74 8.96
C THR A 172 -13.67 -7.81 8.54
N PRO A 173 -14.78 -7.78 9.29
CA PRO A 173 -15.95 -6.93 9.00
C PRO A 173 -15.89 -5.56 9.68
N PHE A 174 -14.72 -5.18 10.18
CA PHE A 174 -14.40 -3.89 10.81
C PHE A 174 -12.96 -3.48 10.46
N GLY A 175 -12.58 -2.26 10.81
CA GLY A 175 -11.17 -1.86 10.74
C GLY A 175 -10.97 -0.36 10.69
N ASP A 176 -10.29 0.16 11.71
CA ASP A 176 -9.84 1.55 11.83
C ASP A 176 -8.33 1.62 11.58
N ILE A 177 -7.82 2.79 11.16
CA ILE A 177 -6.39 3.01 11.01
C ILE A 177 -5.83 3.57 12.31
N TYR A 178 -4.78 2.94 12.81
CA TYR A 178 -4.00 3.36 13.96
C TYR A 178 -2.59 3.76 13.53
N ILE A 179 -1.90 4.53 14.36
CA ILE A 179 -0.47 4.79 14.26
C ILE A 179 0.21 4.36 15.56
N SER A 180 1.44 3.86 15.46
CA SER A 180 2.31 3.50 16.59
C SER A 180 3.72 4.00 16.32
N TYR A 181 4.48 4.22 17.39
CA TYR A 181 5.84 4.74 17.32
C TYR A 181 6.85 3.75 17.92
N SER A 182 8.06 3.75 17.40
CA SER A 182 9.17 2.92 17.89
C SER A 182 10.48 3.70 17.90
N PRO A 183 11.29 3.61 18.96
CA PRO A 183 12.63 4.20 18.97
C PRO A 183 13.64 3.38 18.14
N ASP A 184 13.35 2.10 17.83
CA ASP A 184 14.38 1.13 17.42
C ASP A 184 13.93 0.04 16.42
N MET A 185 12.72 0.14 15.86
CA MET A 185 12.09 -0.89 15.00
C MET A 185 11.84 -2.24 15.70
N LYS A 186 11.95 -2.30 17.03
CA LYS A 186 11.72 -3.52 17.82
C LYS A 186 10.57 -3.35 18.80
N TYR A 187 10.57 -2.29 19.59
CA TYR A 187 9.54 -2.02 20.58
C TYR A 187 8.60 -0.93 20.08
N TRP A 188 7.30 -1.26 19.98
CA TRP A 188 6.27 -0.38 19.47
C TRP A 188 5.30 0.03 20.58
N GLY A 189 4.95 1.32 20.61
CA GLY A 189 4.07 1.90 21.63
C GLY A 189 3.39 3.17 21.14
N GLU A 190 2.90 3.97 22.08
CA GLU A 190 2.28 5.28 21.81
C GLU A 190 1.15 5.22 20.77
N HIS A 191 0.33 4.17 20.85
CA HIS A 191 -0.74 3.91 19.89
C HIS A 191 -1.78 5.04 19.88
N ARG A 192 -2.16 5.52 18.69
CA ARG A 192 -3.25 6.50 18.50
C ARG A 192 -4.17 6.06 17.37
N CYS A 193 -5.47 6.22 17.57
CA CYS A 193 -6.44 6.08 16.49
C CYS A 193 -6.28 7.27 15.55
N VAL A 194 -6.05 7.02 14.26
CA VAL A 194 -5.92 8.08 13.24
C VAL A 194 -7.29 8.41 12.67
N MET A 195 -7.99 7.39 12.16
CA MET A 195 -9.35 7.55 11.67
C MET A 195 -10.14 6.24 11.73
N LYS A 196 -11.45 6.40 11.90
CA LYS A 196 -12.43 5.32 11.91
C LYS A 196 -13.20 5.24 10.60
N VAL A 197 -13.95 4.15 10.40
CA VAL A 197 -14.94 4.08 9.32
C VAL A 197 -15.94 5.23 9.35
N THR A 198 -16.45 5.62 8.19
CA THR A 198 -17.44 6.69 8.07
C THR A 198 -18.85 6.10 8.09
N PRO A 199 -19.84 6.72 8.76
CA PRO A 199 -21.23 6.27 8.69
C PRO A 199 -21.73 6.13 7.24
N PHE A 200 -22.55 5.11 6.99
CA PHE A 200 -23.08 4.81 5.66
C PHE A 200 -23.71 6.02 4.94
N PRO A 201 -24.55 6.87 5.58
CA PRO A 201 -25.17 8.01 4.91
C PRO A 201 -24.18 9.11 4.48
N GLU A 202 -23.02 9.19 5.12
CA GLU A 202 -22.01 10.21 4.85
C GLU A 202 -21.03 9.79 3.75
N SER A 203 -20.56 8.54 3.80
CA SER A 203 -19.64 7.99 2.80
C SER A 203 -19.60 6.45 2.84
N ALA A 204 -20.53 5.83 2.12
CA ALA A 204 -20.72 4.39 2.16
C ALA A 204 -19.52 3.56 1.66
N TRP A 205 -18.70 4.07 0.74
CA TRP A 205 -17.57 3.31 0.18
C TRP A 205 -16.50 2.93 1.23
N GLN A 206 -16.52 3.59 2.39
CA GLN A 206 -15.55 3.45 3.48
C GLN A 206 -16.23 3.18 4.84
N CYS A 207 -17.43 2.59 4.82
CA CYS A 207 -18.25 2.40 6.02
C CYS A 207 -18.07 1.07 6.74
N THR A 208 -17.50 0.05 6.08
CA THR A 208 -17.27 -1.27 6.69
C THR A 208 -15.90 -1.35 7.35
N LYS A 209 -14.84 -0.95 6.63
CA LYS A 209 -13.46 -0.90 7.12
C LYS A 209 -12.62 -0.02 6.22
N ILE A 210 -11.52 0.47 6.77
CA ILE A 210 -10.48 1.21 6.06
C ILE A 210 -9.10 0.65 6.38
N GLY A 211 -8.09 0.95 5.56
CA GLY A 211 -6.71 0.58 5.80
C GLY A 211 -5.74 1.37 4.93
N ALA A 212 -4.54 1.62 5.46
CA ALA A 212 -3.52 2.37 4.75
C ALA A 212 -3.09 1.64 3.47
N GLY A 213 -2.96 2.41 2.39
CA GLY A 213 -2.53 1.95 1.08
C GLY A 213 -1.04 2.20 0.91
N SER A 214 -0.68 3.16 0.05
CA SER A 214 0.73 3.49 -0.17
C SER A 214 1.40 4.11 1.06
N VAL A 215 2.73 4.12 1.04
CA VAL A 215 3.54 4.95 1.93
C VAL A 215 3.07 6.41 1.82
N PRO A 216 2.72 7.08 2.94
CA PRO A 216 2.39 8.50 2.92
C PRO A 216 3.60 9.32 2.49
N PHE A 217 3.38 10.43 1.82
CA PHE A 217 4.45 11.36 1.48
C PHE A 217 4.12 12.77 1.91
N LEU A 218 5.17 13.50 2.24
CA LEU A 218 5.03 14.83 2.80
C LEU A 218 4.76 15.84 1.69
N THR A 219 3.78 16.70 1.93
CA THR A 219 3.43 17.86 1.10
C THR A 219 3.42 19.10 2.00
N ASP A 220 3.30 20.29 1.41
CA ASP A 220 3.17 21.54 2.18
C ASP A 220 1.91 21.58 3.04
N GLU A 221 0.91 20.74 2.72
CA GLU A 221 -0.38 20.67 3.41
C GLU A 221 -0.42 19.55 4.47
N GLY A 222 0.64 18.73 4.57
CA GLY A 222 0.72 17.57 5.46
C GLY A 222 1.06 16.27 4.73
N TRP A 223 0.91 15.14 5.42
CA TRP A 223 1.13 13.81 4.84
C TRP A 223 -0.07 13.41 3.98
N LEU A 224 0.14 13.27 2.67
CA LEU A 224 -0.86 12.72 1.77
C LEU A 224 -0.85 11.19 1.85
N LEU A 225 -1.97 10.62 2.30
CA LEU A 225 -2.19 9.19 2.46
C LEU A 225 -3.25 8.71 1.46
N PHE A 226 -2.88 7.78 0.58
CA PHE A 226 -3.85 6.97 -0.15
C PHE A 226 -4.25 5.78 0.70
N TYR A 227 -5.55 5.59 0.92
CA TYR A 227 -6.07 4.50 1.74
C TYR A 227 -7.24 3.80 1.03
N HIS A 228 -7.43 2.53 1.33
CA HIS A 228 -8.60 1.80 0.85
C HIS A 228 -9.76 1.93 1.83
N GLY A 229 -10.97 1.88 1.30
CA GLY A 229 -12.21 1.79 2.03
C GLY A 229 -13.09 0.69 1.45
N VAL A 230 -13.92 0.11 2.30
CA VAL A 230 -14.79 -1.01 1.94
C VAL A 230 -16.24 -0.70 2.28
N ILE A 231 -17.12 -1.12 1.38
CA ILE A 231 -18.54 -1.33 1.64
C ILE A 231 -18.90 -2.82 1.55
N THR A 232 -19.74 -3.29 2.47
CA THR A 232 -20.38 -4.60 2.38
C THR A 232 -21.67 -4.49 1.57
N THR A 233 -21.73 -5.18 0.44
CA THR A 233 -22.95 -5.35 -0.37
C THR A 233 -23.58 -6.71 -0.10
N CYS A 234 -24.76 -6.98 -0.64
CA CYS A 234 -25.39 -8.30 -0.57
C CYS A 234 -24.55 -9.43 -1.20
N ASN A 235 -23.62 -9.10 -2.11
CA ASN A 235 -22.77 -10.06 -2.83
C ASN A 235 -21.29 -9.95 -2.45
N GLY A 236 -20.97 -9.35 -1.30
CA GLY A 236 -19.61 -9.25 -0.77
C GLY A 236 -19.06 -7.84 -0.72
N PHE A 237 -17.73 -7.74 -0.55
CA PHE A 237 -17.04 -6.47 -0.37
C PHE A 237 -16.71 -5.79 -1.69
N ARG A 238 -16.79 -4.46 -1.70
CA ARG A 238 -16.26 -3.61 -2.77
C ARG A 238 -15.20 -2.68 -2.19
N TYR A 239 -13.99 -2.70 -2.74
CA TYR A 239 -12.87 -1.89 -2.29
C TYR A 239 -12.64 -0.73 -3.24
N ALA A 240 -12.53 0.48 -2.69
CA ALA A 240 -12.16 1.69 -3.43
C ALA A 240 -11.03 2.44 -2.70
N MET A 241 -10.37 3.34 -3.41
CA MET A 241 -9.28 4.18 -2.91
C MET A 241 -9.76 5.62 -2.73
N GLY A 242 -9.44 6.23 -1.59
CA GLY A 242 -9.55 7.67 -1.36
C GLY A 242 -8.24 8.27 -0.86
N SER A 243 -8.30 9.50 -0.38
CA SER A 243 -7.14 10.19 0.20
C SER A 243 -7.47 10.96 1.47
N ALA A 244 -6.48 11.04 2.35
CA ALA A 244 -6.50 11.86 3.55
C ALA A 244 -5.21 12.68 3.64
N ILE A 245 -5.30 13.84 4.28
CA ILE A 245 -4.14 14.67 4.62
C ILE A 245 -4.00 14.63 6.14
N LEU A 246 -2.86 14.12 6.62
CA LEU A 246 -2.54 14.05 8.04
C LEU A 246 -1.62 15.21 8.41
N ASP A 247 -1.69 15.67 9.65
CA ASP A 247 -0.80 16.71 10.17
C ASP A 247 0.67 16.27 10.07
N LYS A 248 1.55 17.19 9.69
CA LYS A 248 2.96 16.93 9.43
C LYS A 248 3.72 16.41 10.66
N ASP A 249 3.47 17.03 11.81
CA ASP A 249 4.20 16.78 13.05
C ASP A 249 3.43 15.82 13.96
N HIS A 250 2.11 15.77 13.80
CA HIS A 250 1.17 14.95 14.58
C HIS A 250 0.29 14.09 13.66
N PRO A 251 0.85 13.12 12.91
CA PRO A 251 0.13 12.37 11.89
C PRO A 251 -1.07 11.55 12.40
N GLU A 252 -1.25 11.39 13.71
CA GLU A 252 -2.50 10.89 14.27
C GLU A 252 -3.71 11.83 14.06
N LYS A 253 -3.47 13.10 13.71
CA LYS A 253 -4.49 14.10 13.43
C LYS A 253 -4.77 14.15 11.93
N VAL A 254 -5.99 13.79 11.55
CA VAL A 254 -6.47 13.95 10.17
C VAL A 254 -6.93 15.39 9.96
N LEU A 255 -6.31 16.10 9.02
CA LEU A 255 -6.69 17.46 8.64
C LEU A 255 -7.84 17.47 7.64
N TYR A 256 -7.77 16.57 6.65
CA TYR A 256 -8.79 16.45 5.60
C TYR A 256 -8.94 14.99 5.17
N ARG A 257 -10.14 14.59 4.75
CA ARG A 257 -10.42 13.23 4.28
C ARG A 257 -11.53 13.21 3.25
N THR A 258 -11.33 12.58 2.10
CA THR A 258 -12.33 12.60 1.03
C THR A 258 -13.65 11.93 1.42
N ARG A 259 -14.78 12.60 1.12
CA ARG A 259 -16.12 11.99 1.11
C ARG A 259 -16.26 11.02 -0.04
N GLU A 260 -15.78 11.42 -1.21
CA GLU A 260 -15.83 10.65 -2.45
C GLU A 260 -14.54 9.81 -2.60
N TYR A 261 -14.61 8.67 -3.28
CA TYR A 261 -13.39 7.92 -3.62
C TYR A 261 -12.66 8.60 -4.79
N LEU A 262 -11.34 8.46 -4.85
CA LEU A 262 -10.53 8.85 -6.01
C LEU A 262 -10.62 7.81 -7.13
N LEU A 263 -10.64 6.53 -6.76
CA LEU A 263 -10.72 5.42 -7.72
C LEU A 263 -11.54 4.28 -7.13
N GLY A 264 -12.59 3.84 -7.84
CA GLY A 264 -13.36 2.65 -7.50
C GLY A 264 -13.38 1.67 -8.68
N PRO A 265 -13.61 0.37 -8.45
CA PRO A 265 -13.66 -0.66 -9.49
C PRO A 265 -14.65 -0.29 -10.60
N ALA A 266 -14.16 -0.29 -11.84
CA ALA A 266 -14.92 0.06 -13.03
C ALA A 266 -14.43 -0.68 -14.28
N ALA A 267 -13.12 -0.93 -14.43
CA ALA A 267 -12.58 -1.63 -15.58
C ALA A 267 -12.78 -3.16 -15.46
N PRO A 268 -12.86 -3.92 -16.57
CA PRO A 268 -13.04 -5.37 -16.52
C PRO A 268 -12.03 -6.10 -15.63
N TYR A 269 -10.76 -5.69 -15.62
CA TYR A 269 -9.70 -6.27 -14.78
C TYR A 269 -9.82 -5.94 -13.28
N GLU A 270 -10.73 -5.05 -12.89
CA GLU A 270 -11.05 -4.70 -11.49
C GLU A 270 -12.38 -5.32 -11.05
N LEU A 271 -13.29 -5.54 -12.01
CA LEU A 271 -14.61 -6.14 -11.79
C LEU A 271 -14.58 -7.67 -11.86
N GLN A 272 -13.58 -8.27 -12.52
CA GLN A 272 -13.44 -9.71 -12.71
C GLN A 272 -12.04 -10.17 -12.34
N GLY A 273 -11.96 -11.27 -11.59
CA GLY A 273 -10.71 -11.82 -11.09
C GLY A 273 -10.95 -12.81 -9.95
N ASP A 274 -9.88 -13.19 -9.26
CA ASP A 274 -9.92 -14.08 -8.11
C ASP A 274 -10.76 -13.48 -6.96
N VAL A 275 -10.74 -12.15 -6.78
CA VAL A 275 -11.66 -11.40 -5.90
C VAL A 275 -12.26 -10.21 -6.66
N PRO A 276 -13.48 -10.29 -7.19
CA PRO A 276 -14.14 -9.21 -7.92
C PRO A 276 -14.28 -7.90 -7.11
N ASN A 277 -14.35 -6.77 -7.82
CA ASN A 277 -14.65 -5.44 -7.26
C ASN A 277 -13.59 -4.90 -6.29
N VAL A 278 -12.30 -5.04 -6.66
CA VAL A 278 -11.17 -4.57 -5.84
C VAL A 278 -10.31 -3.57 -6.60
N VAL A 279 -10.11 -2.40 -5.98
CA VAL A 279 -9.01 -1.45 -6.25
C VAL A 279 -8.29 -1.25 -4.93
N PHE A 280 -7.04 -1.72 -4.83
CA PHE A 280 -6.28 -1.74 -3.57
C PHE A 280 -4.91 -1.04 -3.72
N PRO A 281 -4.75 0.22 -3.28
CA PRO A 281 -3.49 0.95 -3.42
C PRO A 281 -2.35 0.32 -2.61
N CYS A 282 -1.19 0.15 -3.24
CA CYS A 282 -0.01 -0.50 -2.64
C CYS A 282 1.20 0.42 -2.57
N ALA A 283 1.46 1.22 -3.61
CA ALA A 283 2.61 2.11 -3.69
C ALA A 283 2.27 3.37 -4.47
N ALA A 284 3.00 4.45 -4.19
CA ALA A 284 2.87 5.73 -4.89
C ALA A 284 4.28 6.29 -5.17
N LEU A 285 4.55 6.61 -6.43
CA LEU A 285 5.76 7.27 -6.89
C LEU A 285 5.45 8.72 -7.23
N GLN A 286 6.37 9.64 -6.91
CA GLN A 286 6.19 11.07 -7.15
C GLN A 286 7.34 11.63 -7.99
N ASP A 287 7.00 12.58 -8.87
CA ASP A 287 7.96 13.39 -9.61
C ASP A 287 7.40 14.79 -9.82
N GLY A 288 7.90 15.76 -9.05
CA GLY A 288 7.38 17.13 -9.08
C GLY A 288 5.91 17.16 -8.67
N GLU A 289 5.03 17.58 -9.58
CA GLU A 289 3.59 17.69 -9.34
C GLU A 289 2.83 16.38 -9.64
N ARG A 290 3.51 15.36 -10.18
CA ARG A 290 2.89 14.13 -10.67
C ARG A 290 2.98 13.03 -9.62
N VAL A 291 1.94 12.20 -9.56
CA VAL A 291 1.94 10.96 -8.78
C VAL A 291 1.44 9.80 -9.63
N ALA A 292 2.14 8.66 -9.56
CA ALA A 292 1.72 7.37 -10.10
C ALA A 292 1.43 6.41 -8.94
N VAL A 293 0.22 5.87 -8.87
CA VAL A 293 -0.22 4.95 -7.81
C VAL A 293 -0.39 3.55 -8.41
N TYR A 294 0.37 2.59 -7.87
CA TYR A 294 0.17 1.17 -8.14
C TYR A 294 -0.93 0.62 -7.24
N TYR A 295 -1.83 -0.16 -7.83
CA TYR A 295 -2.91 -0.79 -7.09
C TYR A 295 -3.16 -2.23 -7.56
N GLY A 296 -3.55 -3.08 -6.63
CA GLY A 296 -4.09 -4.40 -6.95
C GLY A 296 -5.49 -4.28 -7.50
N ALA A 297 -5.74 -4.97 -8.62
CA ALA A 297 -7.04 -5.04 -9.25
C ALA A 297 -7.58 -6.47 -9.20
N ALA A 298 -8.78 -6.60 -8.63
CA ALA A 298 -9.50 -7.85 -8.44
C ALA A 298 -8.69 -9.00 -7.78
N ASP A 299 -7.71 -8.68 -6.93
CA ASP A 299 -6.70 -9.61 -6.39
C ASP A 299 -6.05 -10.51 -7.46
N THR A 300 -5.88 -9.97 -8.68
CA THR A 300 -5.46 -10.76 -9.86
C THR A 300 -4.27 -10.16 -10.58
N VAL A 301 -4.30 -8.85 -10.81
CA VAL A 301 -3.30 -8.11 -11.60
C VAL A 301 -2.91 -6.79 -10.91
N VAL A 302 -1.81 -6.18 -11.35
CA VAL A 302 -1.41 -4.83 -10.93
C VAL A 302 -1.89 -3.82 -11.97
N GLY A 303 -2.65 -2.83 -11.53
CA GLY A 303 -2.97 -1.62 -12.28
C GLY A 303 -2.15 -0.42 -11.81
N MET A 304 -2.16 0.62 -12.65
CA MET A 304 -1.55 1.92 -12.36
C MET A 304 -2.54 3.05 -12.64
N ALA A 305 -2.54 4.07 -11.78
CA ALA A 305 -3.31 5.29 -11.97
C ALA A 305 -2.42 6.53 -11.76
N PHE A 306 -2.75 7.61 -12.45
CA PHE A 306 -2.01 8.85 -12.44
C PHE A 306 -2.87 9.98 -11.87
N GLY A 307 -2.21 10.98 -11.31
CA GLY A 307 -2.85 12.19 -10.82
C GLY A 307 -1.85 13.32 -10.65
N TYR A 308 -2.36 14.54 -10.57
CA TYR A 308 -1.57 15.69 -10.12
C TYR A 308 -1.78 15.88 -8.61
N ILE A 309 -0.68 15.96 -7.86
CA ILE A 309 -0.69 16.04 -6.39
C ILE A 309 -1.55 17.22 -5.91
N LYS A 310 -1.40 18.39 -6.55
CA LYS A 310 -2.19 19.57 -6.22
C LYS A 310 -3.70 19.35 -6.39
N GLU A 311 -4.11 18.73 -7.50
CA GLU A 311 -5.54 18.46 -7.75
C GLU A 311 -6.11 17.44 -6.76
N ILE A 312 -5.31 16.44 -6.36
CA ILE A 312 -5.68 15.47 -5.33
C ILE A 312 -5.88 16.17 -3.99
N ILE A 313 -4.94 17.03 -3.57
CA ILE A 313 -5.06 17.82 -2.34
C ILE A 313 -6.30 18.72 -2.39
N ASP A 314 -6.49 19.46 -3.47
CA ASP A 314 -7.63 20.36 -3.66
C ASP A 314 -8.96 19.58 -3.58
N PHE A 315 -9.00 18.38 -4.16
CA PHE A 315 -10.15 17.48 -4.06
C PHE A 315 -10.37 16.97 -2.63
N THR A 316 -9.32 16.55 -1.92
CA THR A 316 -9.39 16.10 -0.52
C THR A 316 -9.93 17.19 0.38
N LYS A 317 -9.47 18.44 0.22
CA LYS A 317 -9.94 19.58 1.00
C LYS A 317 -11.39 19.93 0.66
N ARG A 318 -11.72 20.03 -0.63
CA ARG A 318 -13.07 20.42 -1.10
C ARG A 318 -14.14 19.40 -0.73
N THR A 319 -13.82 18.12 -0.72
CA THR A 319 -14.76 17.03 -0.42
C THR A 319 -14.64 16.51 1.00
N SER A 320 -13.95 17.24 1.90
CA SER A 320 -13.67 16.75 3.25
C SER A 320 -14.93 16.37 4.04
N ILE A 321 -14.84 15.30 4.81
CA ILE A 321 -15.82 14.89 5.84
C ILE A 321 -15.37 15.18 7.27
N ILE A 322 -14.18 15.76 7.43
CA ILE A 322 -13.66 16.27 8.70
C ILE A 322 -14.06 17.73 8.87
#